data_AF-K9TUX5-F1
#
_entry.id   AF-K9TUX5-F1
#
_cell.length_a   1.000
_cell.length_b   1.000
_cell.length_c   1.000
_cell.angle_alpha   90.00
_cell.angle_beta   90.00
_cell.angle_gamma   90.00
#
_symmetry.space_group_name_H-M   'P 1'
#
loop_
_entity.id
_entity.type
_entity.pdbx_description
1 polymer ?
#
loop_
_entity_poly.entity_id
_entity_poly.type
_entity_poly.pdbx_seq_one_letter_code
_entity_poly.pdbx_strand_id
1 'polypeptide(L)'
;MSKASVIDFFRVCHSDTKLLEKFEQKNLPEVIFHAKSLGYSFNGEELAEVIGGMEAQIIIERMGEAIGANSSLWRKMWGKSRLHYVVEELFQAFSEAELKQFLN
;
A
#
# COMPACT_ATOMS: atom_id res chain seq x y z
N MET A 1 4.35 -8.58 13.95
CA MET A 1 3.25 -7.81 13.35
C MET A 1 3.66 -6.36 13.50
N SER A 2 3.87 -5.68 12.37
CA SER A 2 4.33 -4.29 12.36
C SER A 2 4.03 -3.58 11.05
N LYS A 3 3.79 -2.25 11.13
CA LYS A 3 3.72 -1.35 9.96
C LYS A 3 5.01 -1.36 9.14
N ALA A 4 6.17 -1.55 9.79
CA ALA A 4 7.45 -1.75 9.10
C ALA A 4 7.39 -2.95 8.13
N SER A 5 6.80 -4.07 8.55
CA SER A 5 6.65 -5.24 7.69
C SER A 5 5.73 -4.98 6.49
N VAL A 6 4.74 -4.08 6.64
CA VAL A 6 3.88 -3.65 5.52
C VAL A 6 4.69 -2.87 4.49
N ILE A 7 5.52 -1.91 4.93
CA ILE A 7 6.37 -1.11 4.04
C ILE A 7 7.40 -2.00 3.35
N ASP A 8 8.03 -2.93 4.08
CA ASP A 8 8.99 -3.88 3.50
C ASP A 8 8.32 -4.80 2.47
N PHE A 9 7.08 -5.21 2.72
CA PHE A 9 6.27 -5.98 1.78
C PHE A 9 5.96 -5.18 0.51
N PHE A 10 5.54 -3.92 0.63
CA PHE A 10 5.33 -3.07 -0.55
C PHE A 10 6.61 -2.84 -1.35
N ARG A 11 7.76 -2.69 -0.67
CA ARG A 11 9.06 -2.54 -1.33
C ARG A 11 9.42 -3.75 -2.16
N VAL A 12 9.20 -4.97 -1.66
CA VAL A 12 9.48 -6.19 -2.45
C VAL A 12 8.50 -6.36 -3.60
N CYS A 13 7.21 -6.04 -3.40
CA CYS A 13 6.23 -6.06 -4.48
C CYS A 13 6.58 -5.05 -5.60
N HIS A 14 7.06 -3.86 -5.24
CA HIS A 14 7.50 -2.86 -6.23
C HIS A 14 8.74 -3.32 -7.00
N SER A 15 9.67 -4.00 -6.32
CA SER A 15 10.94 -4.45 -6.92
C SER A 15 10.82 -5.74 -7.74
N ASP A 16 9.78 -6.56 -7.49
CA ASP A 16 9.51 -7.82 -8.18
C ASP A 16 8.09 -7.86 -8.75
N THR A 17 7.95 -7.47 -10.01
CA THR A 17 6.66 -7.43 -10.73
C THR A 17 5.96 -8.79 -10.77
N LYS A 18 6.70 -9.91 -10.83
CA LYS A 18 6.08 -11.25 -10.84
C LYS A 18 5.48 -11.59 -9.48
N LEU A 19 6.14 -11.14 -8.40
CA LEU A 19 5.61 -11.29 -7.06
C LEU A 19 4.34 -10.46 -6.90
N LEU A 20 4.34 -9.21 -7.39
CA LEU A 20 3.15 -8.36 -7.39
C LEU A 20 1.98 -9.05 -8.12
N GLU A 21 2.15 -9.45 -9.39
CA GLU A 21 1.13 -10.14 -10.19
C GLU A 21 0.54 -11.37 -9.47
N LYS A 22 1.39 -12.14 -8.75
CA LYS A 22 0.95 -13.31 -7.97
C LYS A 22 0.08 -12.92 -6.78
N PHE A 23 0.35 -11.81 -6.12
CA PHE A 23 -0.45 -11.32 -4.99
C PHE A 23 -1.71 -10.58 -5.44
N GLU A 24 -1.73 -9.99 -6.64
CA GLU A 24 -2.93 -9.34 -7.19
C GLU A 24 -4.11 -10.31 -7.38
N GLN A 25 -3.82 -11.61 -7.57
CA GLN A 25 -4.84 -12.66 -7.72
C GLN A 25 -5.40 -13.15 -6.37
N LYS A 26 -4.98 -12.58 -5.24
CA LYS A 26 -5.29 -13.06 -3.89
C LYS A 26 -6.24 -12.13 -3.17
N ASN A 27 -7.11 -12.70 -2.34
CA ASN A 27 -7.86 -11.92 -1.36
C ASN A 27 -7.00 -11.51 -0.17
N LEU A 28 -7.47 -10.57 0.64
CA LEU A 28 -6.71 -10.02 1.77
C LEU A 28 -6.20 -11.09 2.76
N PRO A 29 -7.02 -12.05 3.24
CA PRO A 29 -6.53 -13.15 4.07
C PRO A 29 -5.37 -13.94 3.43
N GLU A 30 -5.47 -14.25 2.14
CA GLU A 30 -4.41 -14.95 1.41
C GLU A 30 -3.14 -14.09 1.29
N VAL A 31 -3.27 -12.79 1.02
CA VAL A 31 -2.12 -11.86 0.99
C VAL A 31 -1.39 -11.89 2.33
N ILE A 32 -2.11 -11.70 3.44
CA ILE A 32 -1.54 -11.70 4.79
C ILE A 32 -0.85 -13.04 5.09
N PHE A 33 -1.50 -14.16 4.77
CA PHE A 33 -0.95 -15.48 4.99
C PHE A 33 0.35 -15.71 4.20
N HIS A 34 0.33 -15.40 2.90
CA HIS A 34 1.50 -15.60 2.04
C HIS A 34 2.63 -14.62 2.34
N ALA A 35 2.32 -13.36 2.67
CA ALA A 35 3.31 -12.38 3.11
C ALA A 35 4.04 -12.88 4.38
N LYS A 36 3.29 -13.47 5.32
CA LYS A 36 3.87 -14.09 6.52
C LYS A 36 4.81 -15.25 6.18
N SER A 37 4.46 -16.09 5.21
CA SER A 37 5.36 -17.16 4.72
C SER A 37 6.64 -16.64 4.07
N LEU A 38 6.65 -15.40 3.57
CA LEU A 38 7.83 -14.72 3.03
C LEU A 38 8.63 -13.95 4.08
N GLY A 39 8.20 -13.98 5.36
CA GLY A 39 8.86 -13.28 6.46
C GLY A 39 8.25 -11.92 6.81
N TYR A 40 7.26 -11.44 6.06
CA TYR A 40 6.58 -10.18 6.34
C TYR A 40 5.36 -10.42 7.24
N SER A 41 5.46 -10.03 8.50
CA SER A 41 4.41 -10.29 9.49
C SER A 41 3.62 -9.01 9.77
N PHE A 42 2.40 -8.92 9.26
CA PHE A 42 1.43 -7.86 9.55
C PHE A 42 -0.01 -8.39 9.55
N ASN A 43 -0.95 -7.63 10.11
CA ASN A 43 -2.38 -7.92 10.10
C ASN A 43 -3.15 -6.93 9.18
N GLY A 44 -4.47 -7.12 9.08
CA GLY A 44 -5.32 -6.27 8.23
C GLY A 44 -5.46 -4.82 8.72
N GLU A 45 -5.41 -4.58 10.03
CA GLU A 45 -5.48 -3.23 10.61
C GLU A 45 -4.20 -2.44 10.30
N GLU A 46 -3.03 -3.04 10.52
CA GLU A 46 -1.72 -2.44 10.20
C GLU A 46 -1.62 -2.12 8.70
N LEU A 47 -2.11 -3.02 7.84
CA LEU A 47 -2.17 -2.80 6.40
C LEU A 47 -3.09 -1.63 6.04
N ALA A 48 -4.30 -1.59 6.63
CA ALA A 48 -5.27 -0.54 6.37
C ALA A 48 -4.80 0.83 6.88
N GLU A 49 -4.14 0.88 8.04
CA GLU A 49 -3.59 2.12 8.61
C GLU A 49 -2.49 2.72 7.73
N VAL A 50 -1.53 1.89 7.26
CA VAL A 50 -0.46 2.37 6.38
C VAL A 50 -1.03 2.88 5.06
N ILE A 51 -1.94 2.12 4.43
CA ILE A 51 -2.56 2.54 3.18
C ILE A 51 -3.38 3.82 3.37
N GLY A 52 -4.20 3.89 4.42
CA GLY A 52 -5.02 5.06 4.71
C GLY A 52 -4.20 6.31 4.98
N GLY A 53 -3.08 6.17 5.71
CA GLY A 53 -2.11 7.26 5.93
C GLY A 53 -1.50 7.76 4.61
N MET A 54 -1.07 6.86 3.74
CA MET A 54 -0.55 7.20 2.41
C MET A 54 -1.59 7.92 1.54
N GLU A 55 -2.82 7.41 1.51
CA GLU A 55 -3.92 8.02 0.75
C GLU A 55 -4.23 9.43 1.26
N ALA A 56 -4.37 9.58 2.59
CA ALA A 56 -4.65 10.87 3.20
C ALA A 56 -3.54 11.89 2.90
N GLN A 57 -2.27 11.49 3.02
CA GLN A 57 -1.15 12.38 2.76
C GLN A 57 -1.10 12.82 1.29
N ILE A 58 -1.29 11.90 0.33
CA ILE A 58 -1.31 12.28 -1.09
C ILE A 58 -2.49 13.22 -1.40
N ILE A 59 -3.70 12.90 -0.93
CA ILE A 59 -4.89 13.71 -1.20
C ILE A 59 -4.74 15.11 -0.62
N ILE A 60 -4.35 15.21 0.65
CA ILE A 60 -4.29 16.50 1.37
C ILE A 60 -3.05 17.30 0.96
N GLU A 61 -1.86 16.73 1.03
CA GLU A 61 -0.61 17.49 0.94
C GLU A 61 -0.12 17.66 -0.50
N ARG A 62 -0.35 16.66 -1.36
CA ARG A 62 0.18 16.66 -2.74
C ARG A 62 -0.83 17.09 -3.78
N MET A 63 -2.09 16.70 -3.62
CA MET A 63 -3.18 17.12 -4.50
C MET A 63 -3.86 18.40 -4.03
N GLY A 64 -3.73 18.77 -2.75
CA GLY A 64 -4.42 19.92 -2.18
C GLY A 64 -5.95 19.74 -2.15
N GLU A 65 -6.41 18.50 -2.08
CA GLU A 65 -7.82 18.12 -2.13
C GLU A 65 -8.36 17.81 -0.72
N ALA A 66 -9.65 18.05 -0.51
CA ALA A 66 -10.34 17.48 0.63
C ALA A 66 -10.57 15.97 0.38
N ILE A 67 -10.41 15.15 1.42
CA ILE A 67 -10.74 13.72 1.34
C ILE A 67 -12.25 13.56 1.15
N GLY A 68 -12.65 12.87 0.08
CA GLY A 68 -14.04 12.58 -0.20
C GLY A 68 -14.21 11.56 -1.31
N ALA A 69 -15.43 11.06 -1.50
CA ALA A 69 -15.77 10.00 -2.48
C ALA A 69 -15.26 10.26 -3.91
N ASN A 70 -14.98 11.52 -4.26
CA ASN A 70 -14.58 11.94 -5.60
C ASN A 70 -13.09 12.30 -5.73
N SER A 71 -12.27 12.06 -4.69
CA SER A 71 -10.84 12.37 -4.68
C SER A 71 -10.13 11.80 -5.91
N SER A 72 -9.31 12.62 -6.55
CA SER A 72 -8.70 12.29 -7.86
C SER A 72 -7.80 11.07 -7.77
N LEU A 73 -7.16 10.85 -6.61
CA LEU A 73 -6.32 9.69 -6.33
C LEU A 73 -7.05 8.36 -6.56
N TRP A 74 -8.28 8.22 -6.07
CA TRP A 74 -9.01 6.95 -6.17
C TRP A 74 -9.44 6.60 -7.59
N ARG A 75 -9.54 7.60 -8.49
CA ARG A 75 -9.76 7.34 -9.91
C ARG A 75 -8.59 6.57 -10.54
N LYS A 76 -7.37 6.71 -9.99
CA LYS A 76 -6.21 5.94 -10.43
C LYS A 76 -6.31 4.44 -10.11
N MET A 77 -7.19 4.05 -9.20
CA MET A 77 -7.45 2.64 -8.87
C MET A 77 -8.34 1.96 -9.91
N TRP A 78 -9.08 2.70 -10.74
CA TRP A 78 -10.07 2.12 -11.66
C TRP A 78 -9.41 1.22 -12.69
N GLY A 79 -9.92 0.00 -12.82
CA GLY A 79 -9.38 -1.02 -13.72
C GLY A 79 -8.10 -1.71 -13.22
N LYS A 80 -7.63 -1.39 -12.00
CA LYS A 80 -6.46 -1.99 -11.37
C LYS A 80 -6.86 -2.76 -10.11
N SER A 81 -6.07 -3.77 -9.72
CA SER A 81 -6.25 -4.41 -8.42
C SER A 81 -5.87 -3.43 -7.29
N ARG A 82 -6.43 -3.62 -6.09
CA ARG A 82 -6.11 -2.77 -4.93
C ARG A 82 -4.61 -2.78 -4.63
N LEU A 83 -3.96 -3.95 -4.72
CA LEU A 83 -2.53 -4.07 -4.44
C LEU A 83 -1.69 -3.36 -5.50
N HIS A 84 -2.04 -3.49 -6.79
CA HIS A 84 -1.36 -2.76 -7.85
C HIS A 84 -1.41 -1.26 -7.61
N TYR A 85 -2.59 -0.72 -7.32
CA TYR A 85 -2.76 0.70 -7.00
C TYR A 85 -1.91 1.10 -5.77
N VAL A 86 -1.90 0.30 -4.72
CA VAL A 86 -1.11 0.59 -3.52
C VAL A 86 0.39 0.63 -3.85
N VAL A 87 0.90 -0.31 -4.63
CA VAL A 87 2.33 -0.40 -4.90
C VAL A 87 2.77 0.66 -5.91
N GLU A 88 2.04 0.83 -7.00
CA GLU A 88 2.45 1.68 -8.13
C GLU A 88 1.97 3.13 -8.03
N GLU A 89 0.87 3.41 -7.33
CA GLU A 89 0.33 4.79 -7.24
C GLU A 89 0.52 5.42 -5.86
N LEU A 90 0.53 4.61 -4.79
CA LEU A 90 0.76 5.11 -3.43
C LEU A 90 2.23 4.97 -3.03
N PHE A 91 2.71 3.74 -2.86
CA PHE A 91 4.03 3.46 -2.30
C PHE A 91 5.15 4.10 -3.11
N GLN A 92 5.12 3.96 -4.44
CA GLN A 92 6.10 4.58 -5.34
C GLN A 92 6.17 6.12 -5.21
N ALA A 93 5.09 6.76 -4.76
CA ALA A 93 5.06 8.21 -4.60
C ALA A 93 5.94 8.70 -3.44
N PHE A 94 6.28 7.84 -2.46
CA PHE A 94 7.02 8.24 -1.26
C PHE A 94 8.50 7.89 -1.35
N SER A 95 9.34 8.80 -0.89
CA SER A 95 10.75 8.51 -0.61
C SER A 95 10.90 7.69 0.68
N GLU A 96 12.03 7.01 0.85
CA GLU A 96 12.35 6.26 2.07
C GLU A 96 12.34 7.13 3.35
N ALA A 97 12.61 8.43 3.23
CA ALA A 97 12.52 9.35 4.36
C ALA A 97 11.06 9.62 4.76
N GLU A 98 10.16 9.78 3.79
CA GLU A 98 8.74 9.97 4.03
C GLU A 98 8.06 8.70 4.54
N LEU A 99 8.46 7.51 4.04
CA LEU A 99 7.91 6.23 4.47
C LEU A 99 8.06 5.99 5.98
N LYS A 100 9.07 6.58 6.62
CA LYS A 100 9.27 6.50 8.08
C LYS A 100 8.12 7.10 8.88
N GLN A 101 7.34 8.02 8.30
CA GLN A 101 6.21 8.65 8.96
C GLN A 101 5.07 7.65 9.23
N PHE A 102 4.98 6.57 8.45
CA PHE A 102 3.97 5.53 8.59
C PHE A 102 4.38 4.37 9.51
N LEU A 103 5.53 4.47 10.17
CA LEU A 103 6.03 3.41 11.06
C LEU A 103 5.54 3.54 12.50
N ASN A 104 5.00 4.70 12.88
CA ASN A 104 4.57 5.03 14.23
C ASN A 104 3.10 4.70 14.50
#